data_AF-V9LG05-F1
#
_entry.id   AF-V9LG05-F1
#
_cell.length_a   1.000
_cell.length_b   1.000
_cell.length_c   1.000
_cell.angle_alpha   90.00
_cell.angle_beta   90.00
_cell.angle_gamma   90.00
#
_symmetry.space_group_name_H-M   'P 1'
#
loop_
_entity.id
_entity.type
_entity.pdbx_description
1 polymer ?
#
loop_
_entity_poly.entity_id
_entity_poly.type
_entity_poly.pdbx_seq_one_letter_code
_entity_poly.pdbx_strand_id
1 'polypeptide(L)'
;NSRQKTSARALRAVLAELTRCRCPVHHVWGNHEFYNFDRNELLTSALNSKHLGEDPTSGAAANDPEGFYSYHFSPFPKFRFVLTDTYDLSVLGRQNGSKKHQEALQTLREKNKNENLNSPIGLAEQNFVEFNGGFSREQLEWLNQVLTFSDNNQEKVTVVGKFWCVGNEVIGVDFF
;
A
#
# COMPACT_ATOMS: atom_id res chain seq x y z
N ASN A 1 14.56 -14.01 13.18
CA ASN A 1 14.13 -15.22 13.93
C ASN A 1 13.35 -14.94 15.23
N SER A 2 13.74 -14.01 16.13
CA SER A 2 12.88 -13.61 17.28
C SER A 2 11.82 -12.56 16.91
N ARG A 3 12.21 -11.51 16.17
CA ARG A 3 11.31 -10.43 15.70
C ARG A 3 10.15 -10.97 14.85
N GLN A 4 10.44 -11.77 13.82
CA GLN A 4 9.42 -12.45 12.99
C GLN A 4 8.43 -13.30 13.80
N LYS A 5 8.89 -14.02 14.85
CA LYS A 5 7.99 -14.80 15.71
C LYS A 5 7.05 -13.91 16.52
N THR A 6 7.53 -12.75 16.98
CA THR A 6 6.71 -11.75 17.68
C THR A 6 5.71 -11.09 16.73
N SER A 7 6.13 -10.70 15.53
CA SER A 7 5.25 -10.09 14.51
C SER A 7 4.15 -11.04 14.06
N ALA A 8 4.48 -12.32 13.81
CA ALA A 8 3.49 -13.34 13.48
C ALA A 8 2.50 -13.61 14.63
N ARG A 9 2.93 -13.49 15.89
CA ARG A 9 2.03 -13.61 17.05
C ARG A 9 1.10 -12.40 17.15
N ALA A 10 1.61 -11.19 16.97
CA ALA A 10 0.81 -9.96 16.98
C ALA A 10 -0.23 -9.99 15.85
N LEU A 11 0.18 -10.34 14.64
CA LEU A 11 -0.70 -10.49 13.49
C LEU A 11 -1.83 -11.50 13.77
N ARG A 12 -1.50 -12.69 14.31
CA ARG A 12 -2.53 -13.69 14.68
C ARG A 12 -3.51 -13.16 15.72
N ALA A 13 -3.07 -12.38 16.69
CA ALA A 13 -3.95 -11.81 17.70
C ALA A 13 -4.95 -10.80 17.10
N VAL A 14 -4.48 -9.92 16.21
CA VAL A 14 -5.36 -8.96 15.52
C VAL A 14 -6.34 -9.67 14.59
N LEU A 15 -5.86 -10.63 13.80
CA LEU A 15 -6.73 -11.43 12.92
C LEU A 15 -7.78 -12.23 13.70
N ALA A 16 -7.45 -12.73 14.90
CA ALA A 16 -8.41 -13.43 15.74
C ALA A 16 -9.59 -12.53 16.16
N GLU A 17 -9.37 -11.22 16.32
CA GLU A 17 -10.47 -10.28 16.58
C GLU A 17 -11.18 -9.86 15.30
N LEU A 18 -10.45 -9.59 14.21
CA LEU A 18 -11.05 -9.18 12.93
C LEU A 18 -11.92 -10.28 12.31
N THR A 19 -11.55 -11.55 12.47
CA THR A 19 -12.36 -12.70 12.02
C THR A 19 -13.69 -12.83 12.76
N ARG A 20 -13.89 -12.11 13.87
CA ARG A 20 -15.17 -12.01 14.56
C ARG A 20 -16.12 -11.00 13.88
N CYS A 21 -15.62 -10.15 12.97
CA CYS A 21 -16.51 -9.32 12.16
C CYS A 21 -17.33 -10.20 11.23
N ARG A 22 -18.61 -9.86 11.11
CA ARG A 22 -19.50 -10.47 10.10
C ARG A 22 -19.37 -9.82 8.71
N CYS A 23 -18.37 -8.96 8.56
CA CYS A 23 -18.13 -8.13 7.39
C CYS A 23 -16.83 -8.55 6.71
N PRO A 24 -16.73 -8.44 5.37
CA PRO A 24 -15.44 -8.53 4.69
C PRO A 24 -14.50 -7.45 5.21
N VAL A 25 -13.24 -7.82 5.47
CA VAL A 25 -12.19 -6.90 5.90
C VAL A 25 -11.20 -6.72 4.77
N HIS A 26 -10.98 -5.47 4.37
CA HIS A 26 -10.00 -5.10 3.35
C HIS A 26 -8.76 -4.55 4.04
N HIS A 27 -7.60 -5.13 3.74
CA HIS A 27 -6.33 -4.80 4.36
C HIS A 27 -5.51 -3.90 3.43
N VAL A 28 -5.14 -2.72 3.92
CA VAL A 28 -4.16 -1.83 3.29
C VAL A 28 -2.80 -2.12 3.91
N TRP A 29 -1.75 -2.15 3.10
CA TRP A 29 -0.38 -2.37 3.60
C TRP A 29 0.34 -1.05 3.81
N GLY A 30 0.96 -0.92 4.97
CA GLY A 30 1.74 0.22 5.39
C GLY A 30 3.21 -0.10 5.64
N ASN A 31 3.96 0.91 6.09
CA ASN A 31 5.35 0.75 6.50
C ASN A 31 5.50 -0.29 7.61
N HIS A 32 4.52 -0.42 8.52
CA HIS A 32 4.55 -1.42 9.58
C HIS A 32 4.44 -2.85 9.04
N GLU A 33 3.61 -3.10 8.03
CA GLU A 33 3.61 -4.38 7.31
C GLU A 33 5.01 -4.65 6.72
N PHE A 34 5.60 -3.67 6.03
CA PHE A 34 6.90 -3.82 5.37
C PHE A 34 8.12 -3.85 6.32
N TYR A 35 7.98 -3.41 7.58
CA TYR A 35 8.99 -3.64 8.61
C TYR A 35 9.00 -5.07 9.15
N ASN A 36 7.89 -5.79 8.99
CA ASN A 36 7.67 -7.09 9.60
C ASN A 36 7.67 -8.24 8.60
N PHE A 37 7.24 -7.97 7.37
CA PHE A 37 7.01 -8.97 6.33
C PHE A 37 7.49 -8.46 4.97
N ASP A 38 8.03 -9.36 4.16
CA ASP A 38 8.26 -9.06 2.74
C ASP A 38 6.96 -9.17 1.92
N ARG A 39 6.98 -8.70 0.67
CA ARG A 39 5.79 -8.71 -0.20
C ARG A 39 5.28 -10.13 -0.48
N ASN A 40 6.16 -11.13 -0.58
CA ASN A 40 5.75 -12.51 -0.84
C ASN A 40 5.06 -13.11 0.40
N GLU A 41 5.57 -12.82 1.59
CA GLU A 41 4.93 -13.16 2.86
C GLU A 41 3.55 -12.51 2.96
N LEU A 42 3.41 -11.21 2.63
CA LEU A 42 2.13 -10.51 2.66
C LEU A 42 1.12 -11.07 1.66
N LEU A 43 1.56 -11.34 0.42
CA LEU A 43 0.73 -11.93 -0.64
C LEU A 43 0.21 -13.34 -0.29
N THR A 44 0.95 -14.10 0.50
CA THR A 44 0.55 -15.45 0.94
C THR A 44 -0.15 -15.47 2.31
N SER A 45 -0.28 -14.31 2.95
CA SER A 45 -0.90 -14.17 4.27
C SER A 45 -2.39 -13.85 4.22
N ALA A 46 -3.03 -13.87 5.39
CA ALA A 46 -4.40 -13.39 5.58
C ALA A 46 -4.57 -11.87 5.34
N LEU A 47 -3.47 -11.11 5.25
CA LEU A 47 -3.52 -9.68 4.90
C LEU A 47 -3.68 -9.45 3.39
N ASN A 48 -3.66 -10.50 2.56
CA ASN A 48 -4.00 -10.40 1.16
C ASN A 48 -5.52 -10.49 0.96
N SER A 49 -6.17 -9.32 0.93
CA SER A 49 -7.60 -9.19 0.66
C SER A 49 -7.93 -8.89 -0.81
N LYS A 50 -6.95 -9.01 -1.72
CA LYS A 50 -7.14 -8.72 -3.16
C LYS A 50 -8.22 -9.58 -3.81
N HIS A 51 -8.42 -10.80 -3.32
CA HIS A 51 -9.47 -11.72 -3.76
C HIS A 51 -10.90 -11.20 -3.53
N LEU A 52 -11.07 -10.16 -2.70
CA LEU A 52 -12.36 -9.47 -2.50
C LEU A 52 -12.65 -8.39 -3.56
N GLY A 53 -11.71 -8.14 -4.49
CA GLY A 53 -11.86 -7.20 -5.59
C GLY A 53 -12.67 -7.77 -6.78
N GLU A 54 -13.18 -6.88 -7.63
CA GLU A 54 -13.91 -7.25 -8.85
C GLU A 54 -12.98 -7.76 -9.96
N ASP A 55 -11.72 -7.30 -9.98
CA ASP A 55 -10.68 -7.81 -10.86
C ASP A 55 -9.42 -8.15 -10.05
N PRO A 56 -9.38 -9.33 -9.41
CA PRO A 56 -8.25 -9.75 -8.59
C PRO A 56 -6.97 -9.99 -9.41
N THR A 57 -7.05 -9.99 -10.74
CA THR A 57 -5.92 -10.13 -11.66
C THR A 57 -5.38 -8.80 -12.21
N SER A 58 -6.14 -7.71 -12.09
CA SER A 58 -5.67 -6.37 -12.48
C SER A 58 -4.53 -5.89 -11.57
N GLY A 59 -3.52 -5.24 -12.17
CA GLY A 59 -2.44 -4.55 -11.44
C GLY A 59 -1.12 -5.30 -11.26
N ALA A 60 -1.03 -6.53 -11.74
CA ALA A 60 0.17 -7.25 -12.22
C ALA A 60 -0.16 -8.75 -12.27
N ALA A 61 0.55 -9.51 -13.13
CA ALA A 61 0.43 -10.95 -13.18
C ALA A 61 0.61 -11.55 -11.77
N ALA A 62 -0.20 -12.54 -11.41
CA ALA A 62 0.01 -13.29 -10.18
C ALA A 62 1.48 -13.76 -10.15
N ASN A 63 2.25 -13.28 -9.16
CA ASN A 63 3.69 -13.49 -8.97
C ASN A 63 4.67 -12.55 -9.70
N ASP A 64 4.24 -11.38 -10.17
CA ASP A 64 5.20 -10.33 -10.57
C ASP A 64 5.83 -9.67 -9.32
N PRO A 65 7.15 -9.83 -9.08
CA PRO A 65 7.83 -9.22 -7.95
C PRO A 65 7.82 -7.68 -7.99
N GLU A 66 7.63 -7.08 -9.18
CA GLU A 66 7.51 -5.64 -9.38
C GLU A 66 6.04 -5.18 -9.40
N GLY A 67 5.08 -6.08 -9.25
CA GLY A 67 3.65 -5.76 -9.21
C GLY A 67 3.25 -4.89 -8.02
N PHE A 68 2.08 -4.24 -8.12
CA PHE A 68 1.51 -3.44 -7.03
C PHE A 68 0.30 -4.13 -6.38
N TYR A 69 0.12 -3.90 -5.09
CA TYR A 69 -1.01 -4.42 -4.31
C TYR A 69 -2.18 -3.43 -4.31
N SER A 70 -2.89 -3.36 -5.43
CA SER A 70 -4.07 -2.50 -5.57
C SER A 70 -5.22 -3.28 -6.18
N TYR A 71 -6.45 -2.91 -5.81
CA TYR A 71 -7.67 -3.47 -6.37
C TYR A 71 -8.86 -2.55 -6.07
N HIS A 72 -9.99 -2.79 -6.74
CA HIS A 72 -11.22 -2.05 -6.50
C HIS A 72 -12.42 -2.99 -6.38
N PHE A 73 -13.48 -2.51 -5.74
CA PHE A 73 -14.75 -3.23 -5.60
C PHE A 73 -15.92 -2.26 -5.42
N SER A 74 -17.13 -2.71 -5.77
CA SER A 74 -18.37 -1.98 -5.55
C SER A 74 -19.21 -2.64 -4.45
N PRO A 75 -19.16 -2.14 -3.19
CA PRO A 75 -19.96 -2.73 -2.11
C PRO A 75 -21.46 -2.41 -2.23
N PHE A 76 -21.80 -1.31 -2.89
CA PHE A 76 -23.16 -0.85 -3.12
C PHE A 76 -23.26 -0.21 -4.51
N PRO A 77 -24.44 -0.26 -5.16
CA PRO A 77 -24.63 0.38 -6.46
C PRO A 77 -24.19 1.84 -6.44
N LYS A 78 -23.44 2.26 -7.46
CA LYS A 78 -22.92 3.62 -7.62
C LYS A 78 -21.86 4.03 -6.58
N PHE A 79 -21.30 3.09 -5.82
CA PHE A 79 -20.14 3.33 -4.96
C PHE A 79 -19.02 2.38 -5.33
N ARG A 80 -17.80 2.92 -5.44
CA ARG A 80 -16.59 2.14 -5.70
C ARG A 80 -15.52 2.48 -4.68
N PHE A 81 -14.89 1.46 -4.14
CA PHE A 81 -13.72 1.60 -3.29
C PHE A 81 -12.51 1.15 -4.07
N VAL A 82 -11.43 1.93 -3.98
CA VAL A 82 -10.16 1.64 -4.63
C VAL A 82 -9.08 1.60 -3.56
N LEU A 83 -8.48 0.44 -3.34
CA LEU A 83 -7.31 0.31 -2.50
C LEU A 83 -6.06 0.49 -3.35
N THR A 84 -5.15 1.32 -2.86
CA THR A 84 -3.90 1.63 -3.53
C THR A 84 -2.69 1.19 -2.71
N ASP A 85 -1.64 0.77 -3.40
CA ASP A 85 -0.33 0.43 -2.85
C ASP A 85 0.52 1.69 -2.81
N THR A 86 0.50 2.37 -1.67
CA THR A 86 1.29 3.58 -1.42
C THR A 86 2.78 3.31 -1.27
N TYR A 87 3.18 2.03 -1.24
CA TYR A 87 4.57 1.58 -1.17
C TYR A 87 5.03 0.93 -2.47
N ASP A 88 4.27 1.11 -3.54
CA ASP A 88 4.59 0.57 -4.85
C ASP A 88 5.95 1.08 -5.36
N LEU A 89 6.17 2.40 -5.31
CA LEU A 89 7.50 2.99 -5.37
C LEU A 89 7.95 3.35 -3.96
N SER A 90 8.71 2.47 -3.33
CA SER A 90 9.34 2.76 -2.03
C SER A 90 10.62 1.97 -1.83
N VAL A 91 11.46 2.46 -0.92
CA VAL A 91 12.67 1.75 -0.48
C VAL A 91 12.29 0.59 0.44
N LEU A 92 11.21 0.73 1.22
CA LEU A 92 10.64 -0.33 2.04
C LEU A 92 9.82 -1.31 1.19
N GLY A 93 9.76 -2.57 1.59
CA GLY A 93 8.88 -3.56 0.94
C GLY A 93 9.26 -3.96 -0.49
N ARG A 94 10.23 -3.32 -1.15
CA ARG A 94 10.80 -3.75 -2.44
C ARG A 94 12.10 -4.50 -2.22
N GLN A 95 12.41 -5.44 -3.13
CA GLN A 95 13.66 -6.19 -3.07
C GLN A 95 14.84 -5.25 -3.36
N ASN A 96 15.88 -5.33 -2.52
CA ASN A 96 17.10 -4.54 -2.72
C ASN A 96 17.67 -4.75 -4.13
N GLY A 97 17.85 -3.66 -4.86
CA GLY A 97 18.39 -3.67 -6.23
C GLY A 97 17.36 -3.93 -7.34
N SER A 98 16.07 -4.10 -7.00
CA SER A 98 15.02 -4.15 -8.01
C SER A 98 14.81 -2.78 -8.67
N LYS A 99 14.14 -2.75 -9.83
CA LYS A 99 13.93 -1.52 -10.60
C LYS A 99 13.18 -0.48 -9.75
N LYS A 100 12.04 -0.85 -9.17
CA LYS A 100 11.24 0.04 -8.30
C LYS A 100 11.98 0.45 -7.03
N HIS A 101 12.78 -0.44 -6.43
CA HIS A 101 13.63 -0.10 -5.28
C HIS A 101 14.67 0.96 -5.66
N GLN A 102 15.38 0.78 -6.78
CA GLN A 102 16.41 1.72 -7.24
C GLN A 102 15.81 3.08 -7.61
N GLU A 103 14.68 3.09 -8.30
CA GLU A 103 13.94 4.31 -8.67
C GLU A 103 13.48 5.09 -7.42
N ALA A 104 12.90 4.39 -6.44
CA ALA A 104 12.49 4.99 -5.18
C ALA A 104 13.68 5.53 -4.38
N LEU A 105 14.78 4.77 -4.29
CA LEU A 105 15.98 5.19 -3.58
C LEU A 105 16.64 6.41 -4.24
N GLN A 106 16.69 6.44 -5.58
CA GLN A 106 17.22 7.58 -6.33
C GLN A 106 16.39 8.84 -6.03
N THR A 107 15.07 8.75 -6.19
CA THR A 107 14.15 9.88 -5.92
C THR A 107 14.28 10.37 -4.47
N LEU A 108 14.32 9.43 -3.52
CA LEU A 108 14.48 9.75 -2.11
C LEU A 108 15.81 10.45 -1.84
N ARG A 109 16.93 9.96 -2.40
CA ARG A 109 18.25 10.57 -2.21
C ARG A 109 18.42 11.89 -2.94
N GLU A 110 17.67 12.14 -4.01
CA GLU A 110 17.63 13.44 -4.68
C GLU A 110 17.00 14.50 -3.77
N LYS A 111 15.92 14.15 -3.07
CA LYS A 111 15.13 15.08 -2.22
C LYS A 111 15.56 15.13 -0.77
N ASN A 112 16.11 14.04 -0.24
CA ASN A 112 16.52 13.90 1.15
C ASN A 112 18.02 13.64 1.24
N LYS A 113 18.75 14.68 1.67
CA LYS A 113 20.20 14.66 1.85
C LYS A 113 20.62 14.30 3.28
N ASN A 114 19.68 13.98 4.16
CA ASN A 114 19.99 13.58 5.53
C ASN A 114 20.70 12.22 5.54
N GLU A 115 21.59 12.03 6.52
CA GLU A 115 22.19 10.72 6.79
C GLU A 115 21.10 9.72 7.23
N ASN A 116 20.27 10.15 8.17
CA ASN A 116 19.05 9.44 8.55
C ASN A 116 17.90 9.81 7.59
N LEU A 117 17.62 8.91 6.64
CA LEU A 117 16.55 9.09 5.66
C LEU A 117 15.14 9.09 6.25
N ASN A 118 14.95 8.68 7.52
CA ASN A 118 13.68 8.82 8.22
C ASN A 118 13.48 10.22 8.83
N SER A 119 14.49 11.10 8.78
CA SER A 119 14.36 12.47 9.30
C SER A 119 13.75 13.40 8.26
N PRO A 120 12.59 14.02 8.54
CA PRO A 120 12.01 15.07 7.69
C PRO A 120 12.63 16.46 7.96
N ILE A 121 13.44 16.59 9.02
CA ILE A 121 13.98 17.88 9.47
C ILE A 121 14.89 18.44 8.38
N GLY A 122 14.65 19.69 8.01
CA GLY A 122 15.44 20.41 7.00
C GLY A 122 15.05 20.11 5.55
N LEU A 123 14.05 19.26 5.31
CA LEU A 123 13.55 18.99 3.95
C LEU A 123 12.56 20.07 3.51
N ALA A 124 12.69 20.52 2.27
CA ALA A 124 11.66 21.37 1.63
C ALA A 124 10.34 20.61 1.48
N GLU A 125 10.42 19.31 1.17
CA GLU A 125 9.29 18.41 1.01
C GLU A 125 9.41 17.30 2.08
N GLN A 126 8.74 17.50 3.21
CA GLN A 126 8.90 16.63 4.40
C GLN A 126 8.41 15.18 4.19
N ASN A 127 7.68 14.91 3.11
CA ASN A 127 7.18 13.58 2.78
C ASN A 127 8.25 12.67 2.13
N PHE A 128 9.40 13.21 1.70
CA PHE A 128 10.52 12.41 1.15
C PHE A 128 11.36 11.81 2.28
N VAL A 129 10.79 10.84 2.98
CA VAL A 129 11.42 10.09 4.07
C VAL A 129 11.29 8.59 3.79
N GLU A 130 12.23 7.80 4.30
CA GLU A 130 12.33 6.36 3.99
C GLU A 130 11.10 5.55 4.42
N PHE A 131 10.40 5.98 5.47
CA PHE A 131 9.17 5.34 5.92
C PHE A 131 7.94 5.64 5.04
N ASN A 132 8.07 6.49 4.02
CA ASN A 132 7.03 6.77 3.05
C ASN A 132 7.28 6.03 1.73
N GLY A 133 6.30 6.14 0.83
CA GLY A 133 6.38 5.63 -0.54
C GLY A 133 5.63 6.52 -1.51
N GLY A 134 5.49 6.02 -2.73
CA GLY A 134 4.72 6.65 -3.80
C GLY A 134 4.11 5.64 -4.75
N PHE A 135 3.45 6.16 -5.77
CA PHE A 135 2.78 5.38 -6.80
C PHE A 135 3.64 5.23 -8.03
N SER A 136 3.75 4.03 -8.57
CA SER A 136 4.36 3.85 -9.90
C SER A 136 3.46 4.42 -10.98
N ARG A 137 4.05 4.71 -12.13
CA ARG A 137 3.31 5.13 -13.31
C ARG A 137 2.27 4.08 -13.70
N GLU A 138 2.61 2.80 -13.63
CA GLU A 138 1.71 1.69 -13.94
C GLU A 138 0.48 1.69 -13.03
N GLN A 139 0.67 1.96 -11.73
CA GLN A 139 -0.46 2.06 -10.80
C GLN A 139 -1.31 3.30 -11.03
N LEU A 140 -0.71 4.45 -11.36
CA LEU A 140 -1.46 5.67 -11.69
C LEU A 140 -2.27 5.51 -12.98
N GLU A 141 -1.71 4.85 -13.99
CA GLU A 141 -2.41 4.53 -15.24
C GLU A 141 -3.58 3.57 -14.99
N TRP A 142 -3.39 2.54 -14.17
CA TRP A 142 -4.46 1.65 -13.73
C TRP A 142 -5.55 2.41 -12.95
N LEU A 143 -5.17 3.24 -11.99
CA LEU A 143 -6.11 4.04 -11.21
C LEU A 143 -6.93 4.96 -12.12
N ASN A 144 -6.29 5.60 -13.10
CA ASN A 144 -6.98 6.44 -14.08
C ASN A 144 -8.01 5.66 -14.91
N GLN A 145 -7.72 4.40 -15.29
CA GLN A 145 -8.69 3.54 -15.98
C GLN A 145 -9.90 3.24 -15.09
N VAL A 146 -9.68 2.94 -13.81
CA VAL A 146 -10.75 2.69 -12.83
C VAL A 146 -11.62 3.93 -12.62
N LEU A 147 -11.01 5.11 -12.52
CA LEU A 147 -11.73 6.37 -12.37
C LEU A 147 -12.53 6.72 -13.63
N THR A 148 -11.94 6.54 -14.82
CA THR A 148 -12.63 6.73 -16.10
C THR A 148 -13.83 5.80 -16.23
N PHE A 149 -13.69 4.53 -15.84
CA PHE A 149 -14.80 3.59 -15.77
C PHE A 149 -15.89 4.08 -14.80
N SER A 150 -15.49 4.56 -13.62
CA SER A 150 -16.41 5.04 -12.58
C SER A 150 -17.21 6.26 -13.05
N ASP A 151 -16.56 7.21 -13.73
CA ASP A 151 -17.19 8.40 -14.31
C ASP A 151 -18.26 8.02 -15.34
N ASN A 152 -17.93 7.13 -16.27
CA ASN A 152 -18.87 6.62 -17.29
C ASN A 152 -20.08 5.92 -16.66
N ASN A 153 -19.90 5.33 -15.48
CA ASN A 153 -20.96 4.63 -14.73
C ASN A 153 -21.61 5.50 -13.64
N GLN A 154 -21.23 6.78 -13.52
CA GLN A 154 -21.71 7.73 -12.51
C GLN A 154 -21.55 7.20 -11.07
N GLU A 155 -20.42 6.55 -10.79
CA GLU A 155 -20.10 6.01 -9.46
C GLU A 155 -19.36 7.06 -8.62
N LYS A 156 -19.59 7.03 -7.30
CA LYS A 156 -18.80 7.77 -6.31
C LYS A 156 -17.63 6.91 -5.87
N VAL A 157 -16.42 7.43 -6.01
CA VAL A 157 -15.19 6.69 -5.71
C VAL A 157 -14.60 7.12 -4.36
N THR A 158 -14.27 6.14 -3.52
CA THR A 158 -13.46 6.32 -2.31
C THR A 158 -12.12 5.63 -2.52
N VAL A 159 -11.03 6.40 -2.48
CA VAL A 159 -9.66 5.87 -2.59
C VAL A 159 -9.08 5.71 -1.19
N VAL A 160 -8.48 4.55 -0.93
CA VAL A 160 -7.92 4.18 0.38
C VAL A 160 -6.47 3.75 0.21
N GLY A 161 -5.58 4.29 1.04
CA GLY A 161 -4.16 3.94 1.07
C GLY A 161 -3.52 4.37 2.39
N LYS A 162 -2.38 3.78 2.75
CA LYS A 162 -1.63 4.17 3.94
C LYS A 162 -0.68 5.31 3.59
N PHE A 163 -0.92 6.48 4.15
CA PHE A 163 0.00 7.62 4.04
C PHE A 163 0.47 8.05 5.42
N TRP A 164 1.65 8.67 5.47
CA TRP A 164 1.99 9.57 6.56
C TRP A 164 1.95 10.99 5.98
N CYS A 165 0.94 11.75 6.36
CA CYS A 165 0.77 13.12 5.91
C CYS A 165 1.40 14.08 6.91
N VAL A 166 2.31 14.92 6.46
CA VAL A 166 2.55 16.21 7.11
C VAL A 166 1.63 17.24 6.47
N GLY A 167 0.41 17.39 7.00
CA GLY A 167 -0.61 18.34 6.50
C GLY A 167 -2.02 17.77 6.48
N ASN A 168 -3.02 18.65 6.63
CA ASN A 168 -4.44 18.30 6.73
C ASN A 168 -4.98 17.72 5.40
N GLU A 169 -5.77 16.65 5.52
CA GLU A 169 -6.59 16.01 4.46
C GLU A 169 -5.94 14.86 3.66
N VAL A 170 -5.86 13.67 4.26
CA VAL A 170 -6.32 12.37 3.70
C VAL A 170 -6.68 11.46 4.89
N ILE A 171 -7.77 10.70 4.81
CA ILE A 171 -8.12 9.68 5.81
C ILE A 171 -7.13 8.50 5.67
N GLY A 172 -6.09 8.51 6.50
CA GLY A 172 -5.27 7.33 6.77
C GLY A 172 -5.98 6.43 7.79
N VAL A 173 -6.21 5.17 7.44
CA VAL A 173 -6.63 4.15 8.42
C VAL A 173 -5.36 3.47 8.92
N ASP A 174 -4.92 3.85 10.12
CA ASP A 174 -3.79 3.21 10.80
C ASP A 174 -4.30 2.05 11.65
N PHE A 175 -3.83 0.84 11.35
CA PHE A 175 -3.89 -0.28 12.28
C PHE A 175 -2.46 -0.76 12.56
N PHE A 176 -1.97 -0.41 13.77
CA PHE A 176 -0.82 -0.91 14.55
C PHE A 176 0.60 -0.93 13.96
#